data_AF-A0A8I1WNS3-F1
#
_entry.id   AF-A0A8I1WNS3-F1
#
_cell.length_a   1.000
_cell.length_b   1.000
_cell.length_c   1.000
_cell.angle_alpha   90.00
_cell.angle_beta   90.00
_cell.angle_gamma   90.00
#
_symmetry.space_group_name_H-M   'P 1'
#
loop_
_entity.id
_entity.type
_entity.pdbx_description
1 polymer ?
#
loop_
_entity_poly.entity_id
_entity_poly.type
_entity_poly.pdbx_seq_one_letter_code
_entity_poly.pdbx_strand_id
1 'polypeptide(L)'
;MDNDERTYYDKKESDADNVSAKDDPTYAKLFSMTGIFDYHGRRCRWDYLKIGIITTLLQNSLKKVPVIHELIMVVVVYVIFTNTSKRLHDIDKPTSWAIALAILDSLAGIILELTQPSFGAAMLALVALSIPLIPRIILLCIKGTDGPNQYGPDPLAMEEK
;
A
#
# COMPACT_ATOMS: atom_id res chain seq x y z
N MET A 1 3.83 16.33 45.43
CA MET A 1 4.47 15.90 44.19
C MET A 1 5.29 17.07 43.71
N ASP A 2 6.61 16.94 43.82
CA ASP A 2 7.55 17.94 43.32
C ASP A 2 7.46 18.03 41.80
N ASN A 3 7.75 19.21 41.26
CA ASN A 3 7.61 19.50 39.84
C ASN A 3 8.47 18.56 38.95
N ASP A 4 9.59 18.08 39.51
CA ASP A 4 10.52 17.14 38.87
C ASP A 4 10.00 15.69 38.82
N GLU A 5 9.24 15.26 39.84
CA GLU A 5 8.58 13.94 39.80
C GLU A 5 7.47 13.93 38.74
N ARG A 6 6.67 15.00 38.66
CA ARG A 6 5.59 15.09 37.67
C ARG A 6 6.13 15.08 36.24
N THR A 7 7.21 15.83 35.97
CA THR A 7 7.86 15.82 34.65
C THR A 7 8.51 14.48 34.30
N TYR A 8 9.02 13.74 35.28
CA TYR A 8 9.55 12.40 35.05
C TYR A 8 8.46 11.41 34.63
N TYR A 9 7.28 11.44 35.28
CA TYR A 9 6.15 10.59 34.89
C TYR A 9 5.54 11.01 33.55
N ASP A 10 5.34 12.31 33.30
CA ASP A 10 4.85 12.82 32.01
C ASP A 10 5.78 12.42 30.85
N LYS A 11 7.10 12.52 31.05
CA LYS A 11 8.07 12.11 30.05
C LYS A 11 8.02 10.61 29.80
N LYS A 12 7.94 9.80 30.86
CA LYS A 12 7.87 8.34 30.77
C LYS A 12 6.57 7.84 30.13
N GLU A 13 5.46 8.52 30.38
CA GLU A 13 4.16 8.26 29.75
C GLU A 13 4.18 8.68 28.28
N SER A 14 4.75 9.85 27.95
CA SER A 14 4.96 10.27 26.57
C SER A 14 5.92 9.37 25.78
N ASP A 15 6.95 8.82 26.44
CA ASP A 15 7.92 7.89 25.86
C ASP A 15 7.30 6.49 25.69
N ALA A 16 6.43 6.05 26.62
CA ALA A 16 5.68 4.80 26.50
C ALA A 16 4.62 4.86 25.38
N ASP A 17 3.92 6.00 25.25
CA ASP A 17 2.98 6.26 24.17
C ASP A 17 3.69 6.37 22.82
N ASN A 18 4.89 6.97 22.79
CA ASN A 18 5.75 7.01 21.59
C ASN A 18 6.34 5.65 21.20
N VAL A 19 6.60 4.75 22.16
CA VAL A 19 7.04 3.38 21.88
C VAL A 19 5.89 2.55 21.33
N SER A 20 4.67 2.68 21.88
CA SER A 20 3.47 2.02 21.34
C SER A 20 3.08 2.54 19.95
N ALA A 21 3.25 3.83 19.68
CA ALA A 21 2.93 4.42 18.39
C ALA A 21 3.94 4.04 17.29
N LYS A 22 5.22 3.82 17.61
CA LYS A 22 6.24 3.44 16.62
C LYS A 22 5.97 2.11 15.92
N ASP A 23 5.36 1.17 16.64
CA ASP A 23 5.08 -0.17 16.14
C ASP A 23 3.66 -0.27 15.53
N ASP A 24 2.82 0.74 15.72
CA ASP A 24 1.51 0.81 15.10
C ASP A 24 1.65 1.16 13.60
N PRO A 25 1.17 0.29 12.70
CA PRO A 25 1.27 0.48 11.24
C PRO A 25 0.53 1.73 10.72
N THR A 26 -0.27 2.36 11.57
CA THR A 26 -0.90 3.66 11.38
C THR A 26 0.10 4.83 11.41
N TYR A 27 1.08 4.78 12.31
CA TYR A 27 2.05 5.87 12.53
C TYR A 27 3.44 5.54 11.96
N ALA A 28 3.59 4.33 11.44
CA ALA A 28 4.79 3.86 10.79
C ALA A 28 5.21 4.78 9.63
N LYS A 29 6.48 5.17 9.59
CA LYS A 29 7.05 5.92 8.45
C LYS A 29 6.80 5.14 7.17
N LEU A 30 6.53 5.85 6.06
CA LEU A 30 6.17 5.27 4.76
C LEU A 30 7.05 4.08 4.34
N PHE A 31 8.37 4.16 4.58
CA PHE A 31 9.34 3.13 4.20
C PHE A 31 9.90 2.30 5.37
N SER A 32 9.24 2.31 6.52
CA SER A 32 9.55 1.39 7.62
C SER A 32 9.02 -0.02 7.34
N MET A 33 9.53 -1.03 8.06
CA MET A 33 9.07 -2.42 7.91
C MET A 33 7.55 -2.55 8.14
N THR A 34 7.03 -1.94 9.20
CA THR A 34 5.59 -1.86 9.50
C THR A 34 4.83 -0.96 8.50
N GLY A 35 5.49 0.04 7.92
CA GLY A 35 4.91 0.88 6.87
C GLY A 35 4.65 0.12 5.57
N ILE A 36 5.64 -0.66 5.11
CA ILE A 36 5.63 -1.37 3.81
C ILE A 36 4.98 -2.76 3.91
N PHE A 37 5.34 -3.56 4.92
CA PHE A 37 5.00 -4.98 5.01
C PHE A 37 3.79 -5.27 5.91
N ASP A 38 3.22 -4.27 6.57
CA ASP A 38 1.93 -4.41 7.22
C ASP A 38 0.82 -3.87 6.32
N TYR A 39 -0.35 -4.50 6.32
CA TYR A 39 -1.53 -4.05 5.57
C TYR A 39 -2.52 -3.26 6.44
N HIS A 40 -2.36 -3.24 7.76
CA HIS A 40 -3.17 -2.45 8.69
C HIS A 40 -2.85 -0.95 8.62
N GLY A 41 -3.80 -0.11 9.03
CA GLY A 41 -3.70 1.35 8.93
C GLY A 41 -4.21 1.91 7.60
N ARG A 42 -3.98 3.20 7.38
CA ARG A 42 -4.51 3.98 6.25
C ARG A 42 -3.39 4.58 5.40
N ARG A 43 -3.69 4.85 4.11
CA ARG A 43 -2.74 5.44 3.16
C ARG A 43 -3.39 6.58 2.38
N CYS A 44 -2.77 7.76 2.42
CA CYS A 44 -3.19 8.89 1.61
C CYS A 44 -2.89 8.63 0.12
N ARG A 45 -3.46 9.46 -0.76
CA ARG A 45 -3.38 9.28 -2.22
C ARG A 45 -1.94 9.40 -2.75
N TRP A 46 -1.19 10.35 -2.23
CA TRP A 46 0.17 10.63 -2.68
C TRP A 46 1.13 9.52 -2.30
N ASP A 47 1.02 8.98 -1.09
CA ASP A 47 1.83 7.85 -0.66
C ASP A 47 1.47 6.55 -1.38
N TYR A 48 0.17 6.34 -1.64
CA TYR A 48 -0.29 5.25 -2.49
C TYR A 48 0.31 5.34 -3.90
N LEU A 49 0.34 6.53 -4.50
CA LEU A 49 0.95 6.79 -5.81
C LEU A 49 2.47 6.56 -5.80
N LYS A 50 3.19 7.13 -4.82
CA LYS A 50 4.65 6.99 -4.70
C LYS A 50 5.06 5.52 -4.67
N ILE A 51 4.44 4.73 -3.79
CA ILE A 51 4.73 3.30 -3.68
C ILE A 51 4.34 2.59 -4.98
N GLY A 52 3.19 2.90 -5.58
CA GLY A 52 2.77 2.34 -6.85
C GLY A 52 3.78 2.57 -8.00
N ILE A 53 4.34 3.78 -8.10
CA ILE A 53 5.40 4.10 -9.07
C ILE A 53 6.66 3.29 -8.78
N ILE A 54 7.12 3.27 -7.53
CA ILE A 54 8.32 2.53 -7.11
C ILE A 54 8.18 1.04 -7.42
N THR A 55 7.06 0.41 -7.05
CA THR A 55 6.83 -1.01 -7.32
C THR A 55 6.76 -1.29 -8.82
N THR A 56 6.14 -0.40 -9.61
CA THR A 56 6.07 -0.55 -11.08
C THR A 56 7.45 -0.47 -11.73
N LEU A 57 8.29 0.49 -11.32
CA LEU A 57 9.66 0.62 -11.82
C LEU A 57 10.52 -0.59 -11.41
N LEU A 58 10.32 -1.09 -10.20
CA LEU A 58 11.02 -2.27 -9.69
C LEU A 58 10.65 -3.51 -10.50
N GLN A 59 9.35 -3.78 -10.74
CA GLN A 59 8.89 -4.90 -11.57
C GLN A 59 9.50 -4.86 -12.97
N ASN A 60 9.51 -3.71 -13.63
CA ASN A 60 10.10 -3.56 -14.97
C ASN A 60 11.62 -3.75 -14.99
N SER A 61 12.30 -3.38 -13.91
CA SER A 61 13.75 -3.55 -13.78
C SER A 61 14.15 -5.00 -13.55
N LEU A 62 13.39 -5.73 -12.73
CA LEU A 62 13.68 -7.11 -12.35
C LEU A 62 13.49 -8.11 -13.48
N LYS A 63 12.60 -7.84 -14.46
CA LYS A 63 12.40 -8.70 -15.65
C LYS A 63 13.69 -8.97 -16.44
N LYS A 64 14.74 -8.16 -16.24
CA LYS A 64 16.05 -8.30 -16.88
C LYS A 64 16.95 -9.35 -16.22
N VAL A 65 16.59 -9.87 -15.03
CA VAL A 65 17.41 -10.82 -14.23
C VAL A 65 16.55 -12.01 -13.79
N PRO A 66 16.35 -13.03 -14.65
CA PRO A 66 15.28 -14.02 -14.49
C PRO A 66 15.45 -14.98 -13.30
N VAL A 67 16.69 -15.28 -12.87
CA VAL A 67 16.94 -16.31 -11.83
C VAL A 67 16.36 -15.92 -10.46
N ILE A 68 16.36 -14.63 -10.12
CA ILE A 68 15.89 -14.12 -8.81
C ILE A 68 14.52 -13.40 -8.96
N HIS A 69 14.06 -13.20 -10.19
CA HIS A 69 12.84 -12.47 -10.52
C HIS A 69 11.64 -12.99 -9.73
N GLU A 70 11.33 -14.29 -9.85
CA GLU A 70 10.11 -14.87 -9.27
C GLU A 70 10.05 -14.73 -7.74
N LEU A 71 11.17 -14.94 -7.05
CA LEU A 71 11.23 -14.80 -5.59
C LEU A 71 11.00 -13.35 -5.16
N ILE A 72 11.59 -12.38 -5.86
CA ILE A 72 11.40 -10.96 -5.56
C ILE A 72 9.97 -10.53 -5.91
N MET A 73 9.39 -11.09 -6.97
CA MET A 73 8.03 -10.74 -7.39
C MET A 73 6.99 -11.11 -6.33
N VAL A 74 7.17 -12.20 -5.58
CA VAL A 74 6.30 -12.50 -4.43
C VAL A 74 6.31 -11.37 -3.40
N VAL A 75 7.51 -10.85 -3.08
CA VAL A 75 7.67 -9.72 -2.16
C VAL A 75 7.02 -8.46 -2.73
N VAL A 76 7.24 -8.16 -4.00
CA VAL A 76 6.67 -6.97 -4.66
C VAL A 76 5.15 -7.04 -4.73
N VAL A 77 4.57 -8.19 -5.05
CA VAL A 77 3.12 -8.42 -5.06
C VAL A 77 2.55 -8.19 -3.66
N TYR A 78 3.23 -8.66 -2.62
CA TYR A 78 2.80 -8.42 -1.24
C TYR A 78 2.85 -6.92 -0.87
N VAL A 79 3.89 -6.19 -1.29
CA VAL A 79 3.96 -4.72 -1.10
C VAL A 79 2.84 -3.99 -1.84
N ILE A 80 2.48 -4.43 -3.05
CA ILE A 80 1.33 -3.88 -3.79
C ILE A 80 0.03 -4.16 -3.01
N PHE A 81 -0.12 -5.38 -2.49
CA PHE A 81 -1.28 -5.75 -1.68
C PHE A 81 -1.40 -4.90 -0.41
N THR A 82 -0.34 -4.70 0.36
CA THR A 82 -0.36 -3.86 1.57
C THR A 82 -0.71 -2.42 1.23
N ASN A 83 -0.11 -1.87 0.16
CA ASN A 83 -0.37 -0.51 -0.31
C ASN A 83 -1.84 -0.31 -0.72
N THR A 84 -2.40 -1.25 -1.51
CA THR A 84 -3.80 -1.20 -1.93
C THR A 84 -4.75 -1.38 -0.75
N SER A 85 -4.43 -2.26 0.20
CA SER A 85 -5.22 -2.48 1.42
C SER A 85 -5.33 -1.21 2.26
N LYS A 86 -4.19 -0.56 2.57
CA LYS A 86 -4.22 0.70 3.34
C LYS A 86 -4.92 1.84 2.59
N ARG A 87 -4.88 1.86 1.25
CA ARG A 87 -5.65 2.82 0.45
C ARG A 87 -7.16 2.55 0.51
N LEU A 88 -7.57 1.28 0.50
CA LEU A 88 -8.97 0.87 0.66
C LEU A 88 -9.48 1.18 2.07
N HIS A 89 -8.67 0.93 3.10
CA HIS A 89 -8.97 1.29 4.47
C HIS A 89 -9.20 2.80 4.64
N ASP A 90 -8.45 3.63 3.91
CA ASP A 90 -8.65 5.08 3.93
C ASP A 90 -10.00 5.53 3.35
N ILE A 91 -10.65 4.70 2.51
CA ILE A 91 -12.01 4.94 2.00
C ILE A 91 -13.05 4.02 2.66
N ASP A 92 -12.72 3.48 3.82
CA ASP A 92 -13.55 2.59 4.64
C ASP A 92 -14.04 1.34 3.88
N LYS A 93 -13.15 0.74 3.07
CA LYS A 93 -13.41 -0.51 2.33
C LYS A 93 -12.57 -1.66 2.88
N PRO A 94 -13.13 -2.89 2.88
CA PRO A 94 -12.43 -4.05 3.40
C PRO A 94 -11.29 -4.50 2.49
N THR A 95 -10.30 -5.17 3.08
CA THR A 95 -9.12 -5.74 2.42
C THR A 95 -9.44 -6.72 1.28
N SER A 96 -10.64 -7.33 1.27
CA SER A 96 -11.05 -8.27 0.21
C SER A 96 -10.99 -7.68 -1.20
N TRP A 97 -11.17 -6.36 -1.35
CA TRP A 97 -10.98 -5.67 -2.62
C TRP A 97 -9.51 -5.69 -3.09
N ALA A 98 -8.54 -5.60 -2.17
CA ALA A 98 -7.12 -5.72 -2.51
C ALA A 98 -6.79 -7.14 -2.99
N ILE A 99 -7.37 -8.17 -2.36
CA ILE A 99 -7.21 -9.57 -2.79
C ILE A 99 -7.78 -9.76 -4.19
N ALA A 100 -8.99 -9.26 -4.44
CA ALA A 100 -9.62 -9.32 -5.76
C ALA A 100 -8.74 -8.64 -6.82
N LEU A 101 -8.19 -7.46 -6.53
CA LEU A 101 -7.28 -6.77 -7.46
C LEU A 101 -5.98 -7.56 -7.70
N ALA A 102 -5.37 -8.12 -6.66
CA ALA A 102 -4.16 -8.95 -6.81
C ALA A 102 -4.40 -10.20 -7.67
N ILE A 103 -5.59 -10.82 -7.55
CA ILE A 103 -6.01 -11.93 -8.41
C ILE A 103 -6.16 -11.45 -9.86
N LEU A 104 -6.81 -10.30 -10.07
CA LEU A 104 -6.98 -9.73 -11.41
C LEU A 104 -5.65 -9.39 -12.09
N ASP A 105 -4.66 -8.87 -11.35
CA ASP A 105 -3.31 -8.66 -11.88
C ASP A 105 -2.63 -9.97 -12.30
N SER A 106 -2.73 -10.98 -11.44
CA SER A 106 -2.12 -12.28 -11.68
C SER A 106 -2.72 -12.93 -12.94
N LEU A 107 -4.05 -12.87 -13.09
CA LEU A 107 -4.75 -13.34 -14.28
C LEU A 107 -4.36 -12.54 -15.53
N ALA A 108 -4.27 -11.21 -15.44
CA ALA A 108 -3.84 -10.37 -16.54
C ALA A 108 -2.40 -10.71 -16.97
N GLY A 109 -1.49 -10.93 -16.01
CA GLY A 109 -0.11 -11.37 -16.28
C GLY A 109 -0.06 -12.71 -17.02
N ILE A 110 -0.79 -13.71 -16.53
CA ILE A 110 -0.88 -15.04 -17.18
C ILE A 110 -1.42 -14.91 -18.62
N ILE A 111 -2.48 -14.14 -18.83
CA ILE A 111 -3.04 -13.91 -20.18
C ILE A 111 -1.97 -13.31 -21.10
N LEU A 112 -1.21 -12.31 -20.63
CA LEU A 112 -0.16 -11.67 -21.42
C LEU A 112 0.97 -12.62 -21.79
N GLU A 113 1.38 -13.50 -20.87
CA GLU A 113 2.44 -14.48 -21.10
C GLU A 113 2.04 -15.59 -22.06
N LEU A 114 0.78 -16.04 -22.01
CA LEU A 114 0.27 -17.11 -22.89
C LEU A 114 -0.08 -16.61 -24.30
N THR A 115 -0.17 -15.30 -24.49
CA THR A 115 -0.66 -14.70 -25.73
C THR A 115 0.47 -14.53 -26.75
N GLN A 116 0.30 -15.11 -27.94
CA GLN A 116 1.25 -14.95 -29.06
C GLN A 116 1.06 -13.60 -29.77
N PRO A 117 2.14 -12.97 -30.27
CA PRO A 117 2.05 -11.64 -30.88
C PRO A 117 1.18 -11.66 -32.15
N SER A 118 0.05 -10.98 -32.07
CA SER A 118 -0.90 -10.77 -33.16
C SER A 118 -1.73 -9.50 -32.90
N PHE A 119 -2.47 -9.03 -33.89
CA PHE A 119 -3.35 -7.86 -33.69
C PHE A 119 -4.44 -8.16 -32.64
N GLY A 120 -5.08 -9.33 -32.71
CA GLY A 120 -6.09 -9.74 -31.72
C GLY A 120 -5.52 -9.88 -30.31
N ALA A 121 -4.30 -10.43 -30.21
CA ALA A 121 -3.55 -10.50 -28.96
C ALA A 121 -3.28 -9.13 -28.35
N ALA A 122 -2.89 -8.13 -29.16
CA ALA A 122 -2.66 -6.78 -28.68
C ALA A 122 -3.95 -6.15 -28.10
N MET A 123 -5.10 -6.38 -28.73
CA MET A 123 -6.40 -5.93 -28.21
C MET A 123 -6.74 -6.62 -26.88
N LEU A 124 -6.55 -7.94 -26.81
CA LEU A 124 -6.77 -8.71 -25.58
C LEU A 124 -5.83 -8.23 -24.46
N ALA A 125 -4.56 -7.96 -24.76
CA ALA A 125 -3.58 -7.44 -23.83
C ALA A 125 -4.00 -6.07 -23.26
N LEU A 126 -4.49 -5.16 -24.10
CA LEU A 126 -5.02 -3.87 -23.65
C LEU A 126 -6.21 -4.04 -22.70
N VAL A 127 -7.13 -4.95 -23.03
CA VAL A 127 -8.28 -5.25 -22.16
C VAL A 127 -7.81 -5.85 -20.83
N ALA A 128 -6.94 -6.86 -20.86
CA ALA A 128 -6.39 -7.52 -19.68
C ALA A 128 -5.67 -6.53 -18.76
N LEU A 129 -4.88 -5.60 -19.31
CA LEU A 129 -4.20 -4.55 -18.55
C LEU A 129 -5.17 -3.49 -18.00
N SER A 130 -6.25 -3.19 -18.71
CA SER A 130 -7.21 -2.16 -18.29
C SER A 130 -8.01 -2.56 -17.05
N ILE A 131 -8.34 -3.85 -16.91
CA ILE A 131 -9.18 -4.39 -15.83
C ILE A 131 -8.60 -4.08 -14.43
N PRO A 132 -7.34 -4.38 -14.13
CA PRO A 132 -6.77 -4.06 -12.82
C PRO A 132 -6.21 -2.63 -12.73
N LEU A 133 -5.96 -1.96 -13.86
CA LEU A 133 -5.43 -0.59 -13.86
C LEU A 133 -6.52 0.45 -13.55
N ILE A 134 -7.71 0.33 -14.13
CA ILE A 134 -8.81 1.28 -13.94
C ILE A 134 -9.19 1.44 -12.45
N PRO A 135 -9.39 0.36 -11.65
CA PRO A 135 -9.67 0.48 -10.23
C PRO A 135 -8.58 1.23 -9.46
N ARG A 136 -7.30 1.08 -9.83
CA ARG A 136 -6.20 1.81 -9.18
C ARG A 136 -6.23 3.30 -9.48
N ILE A 137 -6.56 3.67 -10.72
CA ILE A 137 -6.78 5.07 -11.10
C ILE A 137 -7.96 5.64 -10.32
N ILE A 138 -9.05 4.88 -10.19
CA ILE A 138 -10.21 5.27 -9.37
C ILE A 138 -9.79 5.48 -7.91
N LEU A 139 -9.00 4.56 -7.32
CA LEU A 139 -8.48 4.70 -5.95
C LEU A 139 -7.57 5.92 -5.76
N LEU A 140 -6.86 6.38 -6.80
CA LEU A 140 -6.10 7.63 -6.79
C LEU A 140 -7.00 8.87 -6.81
N CYS A 141 -8.17 8.78 -7.45
CA CYS A 141 -9.09 9.91 -7.60
C CYS A 141 -10.06 10.07 -6.41
N ILE A 142 -10.46 8.98 -5.77
CA ILE A 142 -11.40 9.00 -4.64
C ILE A 142 -10.77 9.66 -3.41
N LYS A 143 -11.54 10.51 -2.72
CA LYS A 143 -11.17 11.11 -1.43
C LYS A 143 -11.25 10.09 -0.30
N GLY A 144 -10.26 10.12 0.60
CA GLY A 144 -10.32 9.40 1.87
C GLY A 144 -11.47 9.86 2.76
N THR A 145 -11.80 9.07 3.77
CA THR A 145 -12.75 9.46 4.82
C THR A 145 -12.16 10.58 5.69
N ASP A 146 -12.98 11.58 5.97
CA ASP A 146 -12.60 12.69 6.85
C ASP A 146 -12.52 12.20 8.32
N GLY A 147 -11.40 12.50 8.99
CA GLY A 147 -11.20 12.11 10.40
C GLY A 147 -10.93 10.62 10.59
N PRO A 148 -10.90 10.13 11.85
CA PRO A 148 -10.65 8.72 12.16
C PRO A 148 -11.74 7.79 11.62
N ASN A 149 -11.34 6.58 11.19
CA ASN A 149 -12.26 5.51 10.80
C ASN A 149 -11.87 4.18 11.50
N GLN A 150 -12.57 3.08 11.20
CA GLN A 150 -12.34 1.78 11.84
C GLN A 150 -10.93 1.19 11.63
N TYR A 151 -10.18 1.72 10.67
CA TYR A 151 -8.82 1.30 10.33
C TYR A 151 -7.74 2.24 10.87
N GLY A 152 -8.13 3.33 11.55
CA GLY A 152 -7.21 4.24 12.22
C GLY A 152 -7.51 5.74 12.02
N PRO A 153 -6.72 6.62 12.67
CA PRO A 153 -6.77 8.07 12.50
C PRO A 153 -6.54 8.54 11.06
N ASP A 154 -6.89 9.79 10.80
CA ASP A 154 -6.70 10.42 9.49
C ASP A 154 -5.20 10.55 9.16
N PRO A 155 -4.72 10.00 8.03
CA PRO A 155 -3.31 10.10 7.66
C PRO A 155 -2.86 11.53 7.36
N LEU A 156 -3.76 12.43 6.95
CA LEU A 156 -3.40 13.83 6.65
C LEU A 156 -3.32 14.70 7.90
N ALA A 157 -4.07 14.38 8.95
CA ALA A 157 -4.00 15.09 10.23
C ALA A 157 -2.62 14.95 10.90
N MET A 158 -1.81 13.99 10.45
CA MET A 158 -0.45 13.74 10.94
C MET A 158 0.63 14.49 10.15
N GLU A 159 0.31 15.01 8.95
CA GLU A 159 1.25 15.80 8.13
C GLU A 159 1.26 17.29 8.49
N GLU A 160 0.23 17.80 9.19
CA GLU A 160 0.11 19.21 9.61
C GLU A 160 0.93 19.58 10.87
N LYS A 161 1.93 18.78 11.26
CA LYS A 161 2.83 19.08 12.39
C LYS A 161 4.24 19.47 11.96
#